data_AF-A0A7C1FGG9-F1
#
_entry.id   AF-A0A7C1FGG9-F1
#
_cell.length_a   1.000
_cell.length_b   1.000
_cell.length_c   1.000
_cell.angle_alpha   90.00
_cell.angle_beta   90.00
_cell.angle_gamma   90.00
#
_symmetry.space_group_name_H-M   'P 1'
#
loop_
_entity.id
_entity.type
_entity.pdbx_description
1 polymer ?
#
loop_
_entity_poly.entity_id
_entity_poly.type
_entity_poly.pdbx_seq_one_letter_code
_entity_poly.pdbx_strand_id
1 'polypeptide(L)'
;MPRPSSGRNALIILDTEAAHAALTLVREVEALGGRILHVHPPRVLIGEIPPELEDQVKALANVRALHRKRIELSEIASLGPEAIRAVRAWNRGFSASLRALKSGRPGEGKSWGAPGYAPEGPMQPPPGVQYRGKDAASAVPGPGGAEDTSAYLIGKVAVNLILVEGEAPAYAFTAMEQDTIVAEVQDGLGWLASVEPKANVTWLYEVRRVRVDADPARDPAFSEDTWRDAAMAQLGYPASWEGLERFVRDRRTALGTDWSFAIFVTRFPLWHFAYAFKPRVVLGYDMDGWGIGDMDRVTAHETCHIFGAADEYAESKCDCRERFGFLQVENGNCELCAPTHVPCIMSHNTWAMCEYTRAHLGWRDSNGDGIFDPLDRQPIVRRPWWIEFLERLRAWLGLSPARGL
;
A
#
# COMPACT_ATOMS: atom_id res chain seq x y z
N MET A 1 -12.88 -6.18 14.22
CA MET A 1 -12.91 -4.96 15.07
C MET A 1 -11.97 -3.93 14.45
N PRO A 2 -12.35 -2.65 14.29
CA PRO A 2 -11.38 -1.63 13.90
C PRO A 2 -10.31 -1.57 15.00
N ARG A 3 -9.03 -1.58 14.63
CA ARG A 3 -7.97 -1.33 15.61
C ARG A 3 -8.29 0.03 16.24
N PRO A 4 -8.40 0.16 17.58
CA PRO A 4 -8.04 1.45 18.16
C PRO A 4 -6.66 1.75 17.60
N SER A 5 -6.42 2.95 17.09
CA SER A 5 -5.05 3.40 16.86
C SER A 5 -4.30 2.95 18.11
N SER A 6 -3.40 1.98 17.95
CA SER A 6 -2.65 1.50 19.11
C SER A 6 -2.10 2.77 19.71
N GLY A 7 -2.21 3.00 21.02
CA GLY A 7 -1.85 4.30 21.62
C GLY A 7 -0.42 4.79 21.33
N ARG A 8 0.33 4.03 20.52
CA ARG A 8 1.61 4.26 19.88
C ARG A 8 1.54 5.15 18.62
N ASN A 9 0.44 5.22 17.87
CA ASN A 9 0.41 6.11 16.69
C ASN A 9 0.50 7.57 17.12
N ALA A 10 1.40 8.32 16.46
CA ALA A 10 1.58 9.75 16.65
C ALA A 10 1.79 10.43 15.30
N LEU A 11 1.30 11.66 15.19
CA LEU A 11 1.56 12.57 14.08
C LEU A 11 2.61 13.59 14.53
N ILE A 12 3.68 13.73 13.76
CA ILE A 12 4.79 14.66 13.99
C ILE A 12 4.70 15.76 12.93
N ILE A 13 4.71 17.01 13.37
CA ILE A 13 4.73 18.21 12.52
C ILE A 13 6.15 18.75 12.48
N LEU A 14 6.64 19.06 11.27
CA LEU A 14 8.00 19.49 11.05
C LEU A 14 8.07 20.98 10.69
N ASP A 15 9.13 21.63 11.16
CA ASP A 15 9.49 22.99 10.79
C ASP A 15 10.54 22.99 9.67
N THR A 16 10.14 22.45 8.51
CA THR A 16 10.99 22.39 7.31
C THR A 16 10.16 22.52 6.04
N GLU A 17 10.76 23.05 4.99
CA GLU A 17 10.22 23.07 3.64
C GLU A 17 10.89 22.03 2.72
N ALA A 18 11.92 21.34 3.22
CA ALA A 18 12.72 20.43 2.42
C ALA A 18 12.29 18.97 2.64
N ALA A 19 11.86 18.29 1.57
CA ALA A 19 11.47 16.87 1.64
C ALA A 19 12.59 15.96 2.18
N HIS A 20 13.85 16.27 1.86
CA HIS A 20 15.01 15.53 2.37
C HIS A 20 15.15 15.62 3.90
N ALA A 21 14.78 16.75 4.51
CA ALA A 21 14.83 16.90 5.97
C ALA A 21 13.80 16.00 6.66
N ALA A 22 12.62 15.81 6.06
CA ALA A 22 11.64 14.85 6.54
C ALA A 22 12.20 13.42 6.53
N LEU A 23 12.95 13.04 5.49
CA LEU A 23 13.58 11.72 5.38
C LEU A 23 14.76 11.52 6.33
N THR A 24 15.49 12.58 6.67
CA THR A 24 16.49 12.55 7.75
C THR A 24 15.81 12.24 9.08
N LEU A 25 14.72 12.94 9.39
CA LEU A 25 14.01 12.75 10.65
C LEU A 25 13.38 11.35 10.78
N VAL A 26 12.92 10.76 9.68
CA VAL A 26 12.50 9.34 9.66
C VAL A 26 13.61 8.44 10.25
N ARG A 27 14.85 8.60 9.79
CA ARG A 27 15.99 7.81 10.27
C ARG A 27 16.32 8.11 11.74
N GLU A 28 16.21 9.37 12.16
CA GLU A 28 16.45 9.76 13.56
C GLU A 28 15.41 9.13 14.51
N VAL A 29 14.13 9.14 14.12
CA VAL A 29 13.06 8.48 14.89
C VAL A 29 13.26 6.96 14.93
N GLU A 30 13.62 6.36 13.80
CA GLU A 30 13.94 4.92 13.72
C GLU A 30 15.12 4.54 14.61
N ALA A 31 16.17 5.37 14.66
CA ALA A 31 17.33 5.16 15.53
C ALA A 31 16.98 5.21 17.02
N LEU A 32 15.94 5.95 17.41
CA LEU A 32 15.41 5.94 18.78
C LEU A 32 14.55 4.71 19.10
N GLY A 33 14.18 3.91 18.09
CA GLY A 33 13.29 2.75 18.23
C GLY A 33 11.81 3.06 17.93
N GLY A 34 11.50 4.24 17.36
CA GLY A 34 10.20 4.51 16.76
C GLY A 34 10.11 3.95 15.34
N ARG A 35 8.92 4.02 14.72
CA ARG A 35 8.72 3.61 13.33
C ARG A 35 7.83 4.58 12.59
N ILE A 36 8.28 5.13 11.47
CA ILE A 36 7.46 6.01 10.63
C ILE A 36 6.81 5.19 9.51
N LEU A 37 5.47 5.24 9.46
CA LEU A 37 4.67 4.51 8.48
C LEU A 37 4.28 5.40 7.30
N HIS A 38 3.97 6.67 7.56
CA HIS A 38 3.52 7.63 6.56
C HIS A 38 4.36 8.90 6.61
N VAL A 39 4.72 9.40 5.44
CA VAL A 39 5.41 10.66 5.24
C VAL A 39 4.60 11.46 4.24
N HIS A 40 4.11 12.61 4.66
CA HIS A 40 3.53 13.62 3.78
C HIS A 40 4.54 14.76 3.69
N PRO A 41 5.51 14.66 2.76
CA PRO A 41 6.56 15.64 2.66
C PRO A 41 5.99 17.04 2.33
N PRO A 42 6.64 18.11 2.81
CA PRO A 42 7.85 18.10 3.63
C PRO A 42 7.59 18.05 5.15
N ARG A 43 6.32 18.11 5.60
CA ARG A 43 6.01 18.63 6.94
C ARG A 43 5.29 17.69 7.91
N VAL A 44 4.77 16.55 7.46
CA VAL A 44 3.97 15.67 8.34
C VAL A 44 4.47 14.24 8.27
N LEU A 45 4.79 13.66 9.43
CA LEU A 45 5.09 12.24 9.60
C LEU A 45 4.01 11.59 10.47
N ILE A 46 3.64 10.34 10.19
CA ILE A 46 2.75 9.55 11.04
C ILE A 46 3.40 8.19 11.25
N GLY A 47 3.49 7.77 12.51
CA GLY A 47 4.20 6.55 12.86
C GLY A 47 3.86 6.00 14.23
N GLU A 48 4.37 4.82 14.51
CA GLU A 48 4.33 4.18 15.82
C GLU A 48 5.48 4.71 16.68
N ILE A 49 5.15 5.63 17.57
CA ILE A 49 6.06 6.22 18.55
C ILE A 49 5.66 5.69 19.93
N PRO A 50 6.46 4.81 20.55
CA PRO A 50 6.27 4.44 21.94
C PRO A 50 6.17 5.68 22.84
N PRO A 51 5.21 5.75 23.79
CA PRO A 51 5.06 6.91 24.68
C PRO A 51 6.34 7.33 25.41
N GLU A 52 7.19 6.37 25.77
CA GLU A 52 8.49 6.56 26.41
C GLU A 52 9.52 7.28 25.53
N LEU A 53 9.32 7.32 24.21
CA LEU A 53 10.20 8.02 23.26
C LEU A 53 9.70 9.43 22.90
N GLU A 54 8.51 9.84 23.36
CA GLU A 54 7.91 11.10 22.91
C GLU A 54 8.78 12.33 23.18
N ASP A 55 9.35 12.44 24.37
CA ASP A 55 10.15 13.61 24.74
C ASP A 55 11.47 13.64 23.96
N GLN A 56 12.04 12.46 23.66
CA GLN A 56 13.23 12.35 22.82
C GLN A 56 12.92 12.77 21.38
N VAL A 57 11.78 12.33 20.84
CA VAL A 57 11.33 12.72 19.49
C VAL A 57 10.99 14.21 19.42
N LYS A 58 10.31 14.77 20.42
CA LYS A 58 10.01 16.22 20.49
C LYS A 58 11.28 17.08 20.58
N ALA A 59 12.37 16.53 21.11
CA ALA A 59 13.66 17.20 21.21
C ALA A 59 14.51 17.12 19.92
N LEU A 60 14.12 16.32 18.93
CA LEU A 60 14.82 16.24 17.64
C LEU A 60 14.72 17.58 16.89
N ALA A 61 15.77 17.88 16.12
CA ALA A 61 15.81 19.09 15.31
C ALA A 61 14.67 19.08 14.28
N ASN A 62 14.09 20.26 14.02
CA ASN A 62 12.97 20.46 13.10
C ASN A 62 11.64 19.80 13.51
N VAL A 63 11.54 19.16 14.69
CA VAL A 63 10.23 18.74 15.23
C VAL A 63 9.55 19.94 15.86
N ARG A 64 8.45 20.39 15.26
CA ARG A 64 7.61 21.47 15.80
C ARG A 64 6.67 20.95 16.88
N ALA A 65 6.03 19.82 16.63
CA ALA A 65 5.04 19.25 17.55
C ALA A 65 4.84 17.75 17.30
N LEU A 66 4.37 17.04 18.33
CA LEU A 66 3.92 15.66 18.27
C LEU A 66 2.52 15.56 18.86
N HIS A 67 1.60 14.96 18.13
CA HIS A 67 0.19 14.85 18.47
C HIS A 67 -0.28 13.39 18.45
N ARG A 68 -1.11 13.01 19.44
CA ARG A 68 -1.85 11.73 19.47
C ARG A 68 -3.36 11.89 19.31
N LYS A 69 -3.81 13.15 19.22
CA LYS A 69 -5.23 13.52 19.16
C LYS A 69 -5.46 14.35 17.90
N ARG A 70 -6.71 14.74 17.69
CA ARG A 70 -7.08 15.72 16.68
C ARG A 70 -6.29 17.02 16.86
N ILE A 71 -5.97 17.64 15.75
CA ILE A 71 -5.24 18.90 15.66
C ILE A 71 -6.20 19.95 15.09
N GLU A 72 -6.27 21.14 15.69
CA GLU A 72 -7.07 22.22 15.11
C GLU A 72 -6.38 22.75 13.85
N LEU A 73 -7.14 22.88 12.74
CA LEU A 73 -6.55 23.27 11.46
C LEU A 73 -5.97 24.70 11.46
N SER A 74 -6.38 25.55 12.40
CA SER A 74 -5.79 26.87 12.60
C SER A 74 -4.33 26.80 13.06
N GLU A 75 -3.93 25.74 13.78
CA GLU A 75 -2.55 25.55 14.28
C GLU A 75 -1.53 25.31 13.16
N ILE A 76 -2.02 24.78 12.03
CA ILE A 76 -1.22 24.34 10.88
C ILE A 76 -1.54 25.11 9.60
N ALA A 77 -2.34 26.17 9.66
CA ALA A 77 -2.79 26.92 8.49
C ALA A 77 -1.63 27.52 7.66
N SER A 78 -0.48 27.79 8.30
CA SER A 78 0.72 28.29 7.63
C SER A 78 1.61 27.23 7.00
N LEU A 79 1.29 25.93 7.14
CA LEU A 79 2.15 24.81 6.73
C LEU A 79 1.88 24.31 5.30
N GLY A 80 1.07 25.03 4.54
CA GLY A 80 0.75 24.70 3.16
C GLY A 80 -0.33 23.62 2.98
N PRO A 81 -0.80 23.42 1.74
CA PRO A 81 -1.94 22.56 1.45
C PRO A 81 -1.65 21.06 1.72
N GLU A 82 -0.41 20.60 1.54
CA GLU A 82 0.00 19.21 1.77
C GLU A 82 -0.12 18.83 3.25
N ALA A 83 0.39 19.67 4.15
CA ALA A 83 0.29 19.46 5.59
C ALA A 83 -1.17 19.54 6.06
N ILE A 84 -1.94 20.49 5.54
CA ILE A 84 -3.38 20.61 5.84
C ILE A 84 -4.12 19.33 5.43
N ARG A 85 -3.84 18.79 4.24
CA ARG A 85 -4.47 17.56 3.76
C ARG A 85 -4.13 16.36 4.62
N ALA A 86 -2.85 16.18 4.97
CA ALA A 86 -2.40 15.10 5.85
C ALA A 86 -3.06 15.17 7.23
N VAL A 87 -3.14 16.36 7.82
CA VAL A 87 -3.80 16.57 9.12
C VAL A 87 -5.31 16.39 9.04
N ARG A 88 -5.96 16.75 7.92
CA ARG A 88 -7.39 16.45 7.70
C ARG A 88 -7.64 14.95 7.66
N ALA A 89 -6.82 14.19 6.95
CA ALA A 89 -6.91 12.73 6.93
C ALA A 89 -6.68 12.12 8.32
N TRP A 90 -5.67 12.59 9.05
CA TRP A 90 -5.44 12.20 10.45
C TRP A 90 -6.67 12.48 11.32
N ASN A 91 -7.22 13.70 11.26
CA ASN A 91 -8.40 14.10 12.02
C ASN A 91 -9.65 13.28 11.62
N ARG A 92 -9.76 12.86 10.36
CA ARG A 92 -10.86 12.05 9.84
C ARG A 92 -10.94 10.69 10.55
N GLY A 93 -9.79 10.11 10.91
CA GLY A 93 -9.68 8.90 11.75
C GLY A 93 -10.36 9.00 13.12
N PHE A 94 -10.48 10.22 13.67
CA PHE A 94 -11.15 10.48 14.95
C PHE A 94 -12.64 10.83 14.80
N SER A 95 -13.18 10.87 13.58
CA SER A 95 -14.57 11.22 13.38
C SER A 95 -15.52 10.07 13.75
N ALA A 96 -16.67 10.40 14.35
CA ALA A 96 -17.69 9.41 14.66
C ALA A 96 -18.28 8.79 13.38
N SER A 97 -18.39 9.58 12.30
CA SER A 97 -18.91 9.10 11.02
C SER A 97 -17.98 8.09 10.34
N LEU A 98 -16.66 8.28 10.37
CA LEU A 98 -15.75 7.26 9.86
C LEU A 98 -15.78 5.99 10.72
N ARG A 99 -15.78 6.12 12.05
CA ARG A 99 -15.92 4.96 12.94
C ARG A 99 -17.20 4.18 12.70
N ALA A 100 -18.31 4.87 12.42
CA ALA A 100 -19.57 4.24 12.08
C ALA A 100 -19.46 3.45 10.76
N LEU A 101 -18.84 4.02 9.72
CA LEU A 101 -18.57 3.31 8.46
C LEU A 101 -17.73 2.04 8.68
N LYS A 102 -16.74 2.09 9.59
CA LYS A 102 -15.88 0.94 9.89
C LYS A 102 -16.52 -0.08 10.85
N SER A 103 -17.60 0.27 11.54
CA SER A 103 -18.27 -0.59 12.51
C SER A 103 -19.37 -1.41 11.83
N GLY A 104 -19.17 -2.72 11.70
CA GLY A 104 -20.17 -3.60 11.09
C GLY A 104 -20.12 -3.63 9.57
N ARG A 105 -18.92 -3.55 9.00
CA ARG A 105 -18.66 -3.66 7.56
C ARG A 105 -19.39 -4.89 6.99
N PRO A 106 -20.37 -4.72 6.10
CA PRO A 106 -21.12 -5.85 5.53
C PRO A 106 -20.23 -6.80 4.72
N GLY A 107 -19.09 -6.30 4.23
CA GLY A 107 -18.08 -7.06 3.51
C GLY A 107 -17.14 -7.88 4.39
N GLU A 108 -17.12 -7.67 5.71
CA GLU A 108 -16.15 -8.32 6.60
C GLU A 108 -16.14 -9.85 6.42
N GLY A 109 -14.97 -10.39 6.10
CA GLY A 109 -14.71 -11.81 5.98
C GLY A 109 -15.33 -12.46 4.73
N LYS A 110 -15.93 -11.70 3.81
CA LYS A 110 -16.38 -12.23 2.52
C LYS A 110 -15.21 -12.43 1.56
N SER A 111 -15.31 -13.43 0.69
CA SER A 111 -14.41 -13.56 -0.48
C SER A 111 -14.50 -12.29 -1.33
N TRP A 112 -13.40 -11.89 -1.96
CA TRP A 112 -13.43 -10.78 -2.92
C TRP A 112 -14.28 -11.11 -4.16
N GLY A 113 -14.48 -12.40 -4.46
CA GLY A 113 -15.41 -12.90 -5.46
C GLY A 113 -16.84 -13.17 -4.96
N ALA A 114 -17.20 -12.74 -3.75
CA ALA A 114 -18.50 -13.06 -3.17
C ALA A 114 -19.68 -12.55 -4.04
N PRO A 115 -20.72 -13.38 -4.30
CA PRO A 115 -21.86 -12.97 -5.12
C PRO A 115 -22.53 -11.68 -4.62
N GLY A 116 -22.88 -10.80 -5.55
CA GLY A 116 -23.46 -9.49 -5.27
C GLY A 116 -22.43 -8.36 -5.13
N TYR A 117 -21.15 -8.69 -5.26
CA TYR A 117 -20.01 -7.79 -5.40
C TYR A 117 -19.21 -8.31 -6.61
N ALA A 118 -18.67 -7.45 -7.47
CA ALA A 118 -17.96 -7.80 -8.71
C ALA A 118 -18.79 -8.15 -9.97
N PRO A 119 -19.94 -7.52 -10.29
CA PRO A 119 -20.32 -7.47 -11.68
C PRO A 119 -19.24 -6.69 -12.46
N GLU A 120 -18.86 -7.18 -13.63
CA GLU A 120 -18.17 -6.36 -14.62
C GLU A 120 -18.98 -5.06 -14.78
N GLY A 121 -18.35 -3.94 -14.47
CA GLY A 121 -18.92 -2.61 -14.58
C GLY A 121 -19.26 -2.30 -16.04
N PRO A 122 -19.96 -1.18 -16.30
CA PRO A 122 -20.53 -0.87 -17.61
C PRO A 122 -19.49 -0.59 -18.70
N MET A 123 -18.20 -0.58 -18.34
CA MET A 123 -17.08 -0.22 -19.19
C MET A 123 -16.37 -1.46 -19.72
N GLN A 124 -15.71 -1.33 -20.87
CA GLN A 124 -14.82 -2.36 -21.37
C GLN A 124 -13.57 -2.49 -20.47
N PRO A 125 -12.99 -3.70 -20.34
CA PRO A 125 -11.72 -3.87 -19.66
C PRO A 125 -10.64 -3.00 -20.32
N PRO A 126 -9.65 -2.51 -19.55
CA PRO A 126 -8.49 -1.86 -20.12
C PRO A 126 -7.85 -2.71 -21.25
N PRO A 127 -7.36 -2.09 -22.34
CA PRO A 127 -6.69 -2.83 -23.40
C PRO A 127 -5.56 -3.70 -22.85
N GLY A 128 -5.56 -4.99 -23.19
CA GLY A 128 -4.53 -5.95 -22.77
C GLY A 128 -4.90 -6.85 -21.59
N VAL A 129 -6.01 -6.58 -20.89
CA VAL A 129 -6.51 -7.46 -19.81
C VAL A 129 -7.05 -8.75 -20.42
N GLN A 130 -6.30 -9.86 -20.28
CA GLN A 130 -6.84 -11.20 -20.51
C GLN A 130 -7.21 -11.78 -19.15
N TYR A 131 -8.50 -12.06 -18.93
CA TYR A 131 -9.08 -12.61 -17.69
C TYR A 131 -8.61 -14.05 -17.37
N ARG A 132 -7.31 -14.19 -17.15
CA ARG A 132 -6.66 -15.28 -16.46
C ARG A 132 -5.77 -14.57 -15.44
N GLY A 133 -5.61 -15.06 -14.22
CA GLY A 133 -4.66 -14.55 -13.21
C GLY A 133 -3.18 -14.48 -13.65
N LYS A 134 -2.93 -14.55 -14.95
CA LYS A 134 -1.68 -14.43 -15.68
C LYS A 134 -1.12 -13.02 -15.72
N ASP A 135 -1.88 -11.95 -15.57
CA ASP A 135 -1.29 -10.60 -15.70
C ASP A 135 -0.42 -10.19 -14.50
N ALA A 136 -0.56 -10.88 -13.35
CA ALA A 136 0.45 -10.86 -12.29
C ALA A 136 1.73 -11.65 -12.66
N ALA A 137 1.66 -12.52 -13.68
CA ALA A 137 2.78 -13.29 -14.24
C ALA A 137 3.33 -12.72 -15.57
N SER A 138 2.59 -11.87 -16.30
CA SER A 138 2.92 -11.44 -17.67
C SER A 138 3.93 -10.29 -17.76
N ALA A 139 4.33 -9.68 -16.65
CA ALA A 139 5.42 -8.71 -16.62
C ALA A 139 6.28 -8.93 -15.38
N VAL A 140 6.99 -10.07 -15.36
CA VAL A 140 8.22 -10.20 -14.58
C VAL A 140 9.36 -9.83 -15.53
N PRO A 141 9.79 -8.56 -15.63
CA PRO A 141 11.19 -8.34 -15.96
C PRO A 141 12.01 -9.15 -14.95
N GLY A 142 13.06 -9.80 -15.43
CA GLY A 142 14.10 -10.33 -14.56
C GLY A 142 14.58 -9.28 -13.53
N PRO A 143 15.40 -9.70 -12.56
CA PRO A 143 15.62 -8.97 -11.33
C PRO A 143 15.92 -7.48 -11.55
N GLY A 144 15.02 -6.61 -11.07
CA GLY A 144 15.31 -5.21 -10.76
C GLY A 144 15.96 -4.41 -11.88
N GLY A 145 15.52 -4.58 -13.13
CA GLY A 145 15.87 -3.61 -14.17
C GLY A 145 15.52 -2.19 -13.71
N ALA A 146 16.30 -1.19 -14.13
CA ALA A 146 16.13 0.20 -13.72
C ALA A 146 14.70 0.76 -13.96
N GLU A 147 13.91 0.07 -14.78
CA GLU A 147 12.54 0.43 -15.17
C GLU A 147 11.45 -0.13 -14.24
N ASP A 148 11.67 -1.21 -13.47
CA ASP A 148 10.65 -1.71 -12.53
C ASP A 148 10.55 -0.76 -11.33
N THR A 149 9.32 -0.38 -10.99
CA THR A 149 9.03 0.55 -9.89
C THR A 149 8.42 -0.14 -8.67
N SER A 150 8.22 -1.46 -8.70
CA SER A 150 7.53 -2.20 -7.62
C SER A 150 7.88 -3.70 -7.61
N ALA A 151 9.18 -4.04 -7.56
CA ALA A 151 9.60 -5.45 -7.65
C ALA A 151 9.20 -6.28 -6.42
N TYR A 152 9.36 -5.71 -5.22
CA TYR A 152 9.02 -6.31 -3.93
C TYR A 152 8.74 -5.21 -2.90
N LEU A 153 8.03 -5.52 -1.82
CA LEU A 153 7.55 -4.52 -0.86
C LEU A 153 8.50 -4.38 0.34
N ILE A 154 9.70 -3.81 0.13
CA ILE A 154 10.66 -3.56 1.22
C ILE A 154 11.20 -2.13 1.08
N GLY A 155 11.29 -1.40 2.19
CA GLY A 155 11.81 -0.03 2.23
C GLY A 155 10.77 1.04 1.88
N LYS A 156 11.23 2.13 1.27
CA LYS A 156 10.43 3.34 1.06
C LYS A 156 9.66 3.26 -0.25
N VAL A 157 8.38 3.58 -0.20
CA VAL A 157 7.50 3.54 -1.37
C VAL A 157 6.82 4.89 -1.59
N ALA A 158 6.99 5.48 -2.77
CA ALA A 158 6.23 6.63 -3.19
C ALA A 158 4.82 6.23 -3.64
N VAL A 159 3.81 6.80 -3.00
CA VAL A 159 2.39 6.61 -3.28
C VAL A 159 1.85 7.89 -3.91
N ASN A 160 1.59 7.84 -5.21
CA ASN A 160 1.05 8.97 -5.95
C ASN A 160 -0.47 8.85 -6.01
N LEU A 161 -1.16 9.41 -5.02
CA LEU A 161 -2.61 9.36 -4.92
C LEU A 161 -3.24 10.49 -5.75
N ILE A 162 -3.91 10.12 -6.84
CA ILE A 162 -4.49 11.05 -7.81
C ILE A 162 -6.02 10.93 -7.75
N LEU A 163 -6.66 11.97 -7.24
CA LEU A 163 -8.12 12.10 -7.25
C LEU A 163 -8.54 12.69 -8.60
N VAL A 164 -9.10 11.85 -9.47
CA VAL A 164 -9.54 12.25 -10.81
C VAL A 164 -11.02 12.57 -10.80
N GLU A 165 -11.32 13.83 -11.03
CA GLU A 165 -12.68 14.38 -11.06
C GLU A 165 -13.08 14.80 -12.47
N GLY A 166 -14.37 14.66 -12.79
CA GLY A 166 -14.95 15.28 -13.98
C GLY A 166 -15.43 16.71 -13.74
N GLU A 167 -15.70 17.42 -14.84
CA GLU A 167 -16.35 18.74 -14.75
C GLU A 167 -17.81 18.66 -14.28
N ALA A 168 -18.51 17.59 -14.65
CA ALA A 168 -19.88 17.36 -14.21
C ALA A 168 -19.92 17.02 -12.71
N PRO A 169 -20.88 17.57 -11.93
CA PRO A 169 -20.99 17.32 -10.49
C PRO A 169 -21.06 15.84 -10.10
N ALA A 170 -21.64 14.99 -10.95
CA ALA A 170 -21.73 13.54 -10.71
C ALA A 170 -20.36 12.85 -10.62
N TYR A 171 -19.32 13.44 -11.20
CA TYR A 171 -17.97 12.88 -11.23
C TYR A 171 -16.97 13.68 -10.38
N ALA A 172 -17.46 14.61 -9.54
CA ALA A 172 -16.63 15.40 -8.64
C ALA A 172 -16.67 14.86 -7.20
N PHE A 173 -15.61 15.07 -6.43
CA PHE A 173 -15.58 14.78 -5.00
C PHE A 173 -15.92 16.02 -4.20
N THR A 174 -16.67 15.83 -3.12
CA THR A 174 -16.76 16.83 -2.05
C THR A 174 -15.48 16.83 -1.22
N ALA A 175 -15.21 17.92 -0.48
CA ALA A 175 -14.03 18.00 0.38
C ALA A 175 -13.98 16.88 1.44
N MET A 176 -15.13 16.49 2.00
CA MET A 176 -15.22 15.41 2.99
C MET A 176 -14.84 14.04 2.38
N GLU A 177 -15.21 13.82 1.13
CA GLU A 177 -14.88 12.58 0.42
C GLU A 177 -13.39 12.54 0.10
N GLN A 178 -12.80 13.66 -0.34
CA GLN A 178 -11.35 13.77 -0.53
C GLN A 178 -10.60 13.45 0.76
N ASP A 179 -11.02 14.03 1.90
CA ASP A 179 -10.41 13.75 3.21
C ASP A 179 -10.60 12.29 3.64
N THR A 180 -11.74 11.67 3.30
CA THR A 180 -12.03 10.26 3.60
C THR A 180 -11.19 9.32 2.76
N ILE A 181 -11.03 9.59 1.45
CA ILE A 181 -10.19 8.78 0.55
C ILE A 181 -8.76 8.73 1.07
N VAL A 182 -8.18 9.89 1.40
CA VAL A 182 -6.81 9.97 1.90
C VAL A 182 -6.67 9.21 3.23
N ALA A 183 -7.65 9.31 4.13
CA ALA A 183 -7.65 8.58 5.40
C ALA A 183 -7.76 7.05 5.21
N GLU A 184 -8.63 6.57 4.33
CA GLU A 184 -8.79 5.14 4.05
C GLU A 184 -7.55 4.54 3.38
N VAL A 185 -6.98 5.23 2.40
CA VAL A 185 -5.70 4.81 1.77
C VAL A 185 -4.59 4.74 2.81
N GLN A 186 -4.47 5.76 3.68
CA GLN A 186 -3.49 5.76 4.77
C GLN A 186 -3.73 4.59 5.75
N ASP A 187 -4.97 4.33 6.16
CA ASP A 187 -5.27 3.23 7.09
C ASP A 187 -4.91 1.86 6.51
N GLY A 188 -5.25 1.62 5.24
CA GLY A 188 -4.96 0.38 4.52
C GLY A 188 -3.46 0.12 4.37
N LEU A 189 -2.75 1.12 3.86
CA LEU A 189 -1.30 1.04 3.69
C LEU A 189 -0.57 1.00 5.05
N GLY A 190 -1.09 1.67 6.07
CA GLY A 190 -0.56 1.63 7.42
C GLY A 190 -0.66 0.24 8.06
N TRP A 191 -1.77 -0.47 7.82
CA TRP A 191 -1.87 -1.89 8.17
C TRP A 191 -0.84 -2.71 7.42
N LEU A 192 -0.74 -2.55 6.10
CA LEU A 192 0.16 -3.34 5.25
C LEU A 192 1.63 -3.21 5.68
N ALA A 193 2.11 -1.99 5.95
CA ALA A 193 3.45 -1.74 6.49
C ALA A 193 3.66 -2.30 7.91
N SER A 194 2.58 -2.58 8.64
CA SER A 194 2.63 -3.14 9.99
C SER A 194 2.58 -4.67 10.04
N VAL A 195 2.27 -5.33 8.92
CA VAL A 195 2.23 -6.80 8.85
C VAL A 195 3.62 -7.41 9.01
N GLU A 196 4.64 -6.78 8.41
CA GLU A 196 6.03 -7.22 8.53
C GLU A 196 6.96 -6.04 8.91
N PRO A 197 7.16 -5.78 10.21
CA PRO A 197 8.00 -4.67 10.64
C PRO A 197 9.45 -4.72 10.14
N LYS A 198 10.02 -5.91 9.89
CA LYS A 198 11.39 -6.02 9.35
C LYS A 198 11.51 -5.53 7.91
N ALA A 199 10.40 -5.48 7.16
CA ALA A 199 10.40 -4.95 5.79
C ALA A 199 10.59 -3.43 5.77
N ASN A 200 10.50 -2.78 6.93
CA ASN A 200 10.71 -1.35 7.14
C ASN A 200 9.99 -0.50 6.08
N VAL A 201 8.72 -0.84 5.84
CA VAL A 201 7.93 -0.17 4.81
C VAL A 201 7.50 1.20 5.30
N THR A 202 7.85 2.25 4.55
CA THR A 202 7.40 3.62 4.78
C THR A 202 6.79 4.19 3.51
N TRP A 203 5.57 4.71 3.62
CA TRP A 203 4.82 5.28 2.51
C TRP A 203 5.03 6.79 2.43
N LEU A 204 5.50 7.28 1.28
CA LEU A 204 5.67 8.71 1.00
C LEU A 204 4.56 9.16 0.05
N TYR A 205 3.71 10.10 0.49
CA TYR A 205 2.52 10.47 -0.25
C TYR A 205 2.72 11.76 -1.06
N GLU A 206 2.35 11.71 -2.33
CA GLU A 206 1.94 12.89 -3.08
C GLU A 206 0.46 12.76 -3.42
N VAL A 207 -0.36 13.65 -2.86
CA VAL A 207 -1.80 13.66 -3.12
C VAL A 207 -2.15 14.80 -4.07
N ARG A 208 -2.61 14.45 -5.26
CA ARG A 208 -2.97 15.39 -6.32
C ARG A 208 -4.44 15.28 -6.65
N ARG A 209 -5.05 16.42 -6.94
CA ARG A 209 -6.42 16.51 -7.44
C ARG A 209 -6.34 17.01 -8.87
N VAL A 210 -6.96 16.29 -9.79
CA VAL A 210 -6.93 16.59 -11.22
C VAL A 210 -8.36 16.59 -11.71
N ARG A 211 -8.76 17.66 -12.40
CA ARG A 211 -10.13 17.83 -12.89
C ARG A 211 -10.10 17.81 -14.41
N VAL A 212 -10.66 16.78 -15.02
CA VAL A 212 -10.61 16.55 -16.47
C VAL A 212 -11.94 16.89 -17.14
N ASP A 213 -11.88 17.42 -18.37
CA ASP A 213 -13.04 17.52 -19.27
C ASP A 213 -13.28 16.17 -19.93
N ALA A 214 -13.83 15.25 -19.15
CA ALA A 214 -14.17 13.90 -19.57
C ALA A 214 -15.61 13.63 -19.13
N ASP A 215 -16.41 13.09 -20.03
CA ASP A 215 -17.83 12.80 -19.78
C ASP A 215 -18.24 11.51 -20.49
N PRO A 216 -18.53 10.45 -19.71
CA PRO A 216 -18.98 9.18 -20.24
C PRO A 216 -20.22 9.29 -21.13
N ALA A 217 -21.09 10.29 -20.92
CA ALA A 217 -22.29 10.46 -21.74
C ALA A 217 -21.99 11.02 -23.14
N ARG A 218 -20.82 11.64 -23.32
CA ARG A 218 -20.37 12.22 -24.60
C ARG A 218 -19.49 11.29 -25.41
N ASP A 219 -18.96 10.24 -24.81
CA ASP A 219 -17.98 9.33 -25.43
C ASP A 219 -18.44 7.86 -25.34
N PRO A 220 -18.96 7.27 -26.43
CA PRO A 220 -19.33 5.85 -26.47
C PRO A 220 -18.14 4.91 -26.28
N ALA A 221 -16.91 5.38 -26.52
CA ALA A 221 -15.66 4.65 -26.30
C ALA A 221 -14.98 5.08 -24.99
N PHE A 222 -15.73 5.71 -24.08
CA PHE A 222 -15.23 6.07 -22.77
C PHE A 222 -14.53 4.84 -22.17
N SER A 223 -13.37 5.05 -21.59
CA SER A 223 -12.57 4.00 -20.96
C SER A 223 -11.69 4.64 -19.89
N GLU A 224 -10.92 3.80 -19.20
CA GLU A 224 -9.89 4.30 -18.31
C GLU A 224 -8.92 5.26 -19.03
N ASP A 225 -8.50 4.92 -20.25
CA ASP A 225 -7.54 5.71 -21.02
C ASP A 225 -8.03 7.16 -21.19
N THR A 226 -9.34 7.35 -21.43
CA THR A 226 -9.96 8.67 -21.63
C THR A 226 -9.67 9.63 -20.48
N TRP A 227 -9.92 9.23 -19.23
CA TRP A 227 -9.73 10.11 -18.07
C TRP A 227 -8.29 10.04 -17.51
N ARG A 228 -7.64 8.88 -17.58
CA ARG A 228 -6.27 8.70 -17.06
C ARG A 228 -5.29 9.52 -17.89
N ASP A 229 -5.38 9.43 -19.21
CA ASP A 229 -4.42 10.10 -20.09
C ASP A 229 -4.64 11.62 -20.08
N ALA A 230 -5.90 12.08 -19.96
CA ALA A 230 -6.22 13.48 -19.70
C ALA A 230 -5.64 13.95 -18.34
N ALA A 231 -5.72 13.12 -17.30
CA ALA A 231 -5.13 13.45 -16.01
C ALA A 231 -3.60 13.52 -16.08
N MET A 232 -2.97 12.65 -16.86
CA MET A 232 -1.51 12.67 -17.07
C MET A 232 -1.05 13.89 -17.84
N ALA A 233 -1.80 14.31 -18.87
CA ALA A 233 -1.56 15.55 -19.58
C ALA A 233 -1.57 16.77 -18.64
N GLN A 234 -2.54 16.85 -17.72
CA GLN A 234 -2.61 17.94 -16.74
C GLN A 234 -1.46 17.92 -15.72
N LEU A 235 -0.93 16.73 -15.44
CA LEU A 235 0.25 16.57 -14.59
C LEU A 235 1.56 16.85 -15.33
N GLY A 236 1.51 17.22 -16.62
CA GLY A 236 2.67 17.59 -17.43
C GLY A 236 3.39 16.40 -18.08
N TYR A 237 2.73 15.24 -18.14
CA TYR A 237 3.24 14.02 -18.74
C TYR A 237 2.51 13.73 -20.06
N PRO A 238 3.11 12.94 -20.97
CA PRO A 238 2.38 12.44 -22.14
C PRO A 238 1.03 11.82 -21.75
N ALA A 239 -0.01 12.09 -22.55
CA ALA A 239 -1.33 11.50 -22.39
C ALA A 239 -1.31 10.05 -22.89
N SER A 240 -0.60 9.18 -22.17
CA SER A 240 -0.41 7.79 -22.55
C SER A 240 0.03 6.94 -21.35
N TRP A 241 0.02 5.62 -21.55
CA TRP A 241 0.60 4.67 -20.60
C TRP A 241 2.08 4.95 -20.30
N GLU A 242 2.89 5.24 -21.33
CA GLU A 242 4.30 5.60 -21.16
C GLU A 242 4.46 6.88 -20.30
N GLY A 243 3.52 7.82 -20.43
CA GLY A 243 3.46 9.00 -19.57
C GLY A 243 3.25 8.68 -18.10
N LEU A 244 2.39 7.70 -17.79
CA LEU A 244 2.20 7.18 -16.43
C LEU A 244 3.47 6.50 -15.90
N GLU A 245 4.10 5.62 -16.69
CA GLU A 245 5.34 4.95 -16.28
C GLU A 245 6.47 5.97 -16.00
N ARG A 246 6.58 7.00 -16.85
CA ARG A 246 7.52 8.10 -16.62
C ARG A 246 7.17 8.89 -15.36
N PHE A 247 5.90 9.21 -15.14
CA PHE A 247 5.44 9.90 -13.92
C PHE A 247 5.85 9.14 -12.66
N VAL A 248 5.56 7.84 -12.60
CA VAL A 248 5.88 7.01 -11.44
C VAL A 248 7.39 6.92 -11.19
N ARG A 249 8.21 6.77 -12.24
CA ARG A 249 9.69 6.75 -12.14
C ARG A 249 10.27 8.09 -11.69
N ASP A 250 9.77 9.20 -12.23
CA ASP A 250 10.20 10.54 -11.85
C ASP A 250 9.90 10.81 -10.37
N ARG A 251 8.72 10.40 -9.89
CA ARG A 251 8.32 10.55 -8.48
C ARG A 251 9.14 9.66 -7.56
N ARG A 252 9.46 8.43 -7.97
CA ARG A 252 10.41 7.56 -7.24
C ARG A 252 11.72 8.30 -6.96
N THR A 253 12.28 8.89 -8.01
CA THR A 253 13.56 9.60 -7.98
C THR A 253 13.48 10.89 -7.17
N ALA A 254 12.46 11.71 -7.39
CA ALA A 254 12.27 12.99 -6.71
C ALA A 254 12.10 12.84 -5.19
N LEU A 255 11.49 11.75 -4.74
CA LEU A 255 11.26 11.45 -3.33
C LEU A 255 12.33 10.55 -2.70
N GLY A 256 13.32 10.08 -3.47
CA GLY A 256 14.38 9.21 -2.96
C GLY A 256 13.86 7.90 -2.36
N THR A 257 12.91 7.26 -3.05
CA THR A 257 12.24 6.03 -2.63
C THR A 257 12.76 4.81 -3.40
N ASP A 258 12.62 3.62 -2.81
CA ASP A 258 13.01 2.36 -3.43
C ASP A 258 12.00 1.95 -4.51
N TRP A 259 10.71 2.21 -4.24
CA TRP A 259 9.58 1.86 -5.10
C TRP A 259 8.63 3.03 -5.30
N SER A 260 7.79 2.96 -6.33
CA SER A 260 6.79 3.98 -6.63
C SER A 260 5.66 3.37 -7.44
N PHE A 261 4.43 3.82 -7.17
CA PHE A 261 3.25 3.51 -7.97
C PHE A 261 2.22 4.63 -7.86
N ALA A 262 1.19 4.57 -8.69
CA ALA A 262 0.07 5.51 -8.65
C ALA A 262 -1.19 4.83 -8.09
N ILE A 263 -2.01 5.58 -7.37
CA ILE A 263 -3.37 5.19 -7.02
C ILE A 263 -4.30 6.23 -7.63
N PHE A 264 -5.14 5.82 -8.57
CA PHE A 264 -6.20 6.66 -9.09
C PHE A 264 -7.50 6.39 -8.34
N VAL A 265 -8.14 7.44 -7.85
CA VAL A 265 -9.50 7.34 -7.28
C VAL A 265 -10.43 8.20 -8.09
N THR A 266 -11.54 7.62 -8.56
CA THR A 266 -12.49 8.33 -9.42
C THR A 266 -13.94 7.94 -9.15
N ARG A 267 -14.85 8.79 -9.61
CA ARG A 267 -16.29 8.52 -9.73
C ARG A 267 -16.71 8.17 -11.16
N PHE A 268 -15.80 8.24 -12.11
CA PHE A 268 -16.10 7.79 -13.46
C PHE A 268 -16.48 6.31 -13.44
N PRO A 269 -17.37 5.87 -14.34
CA PRO A 269 -17.67 4.45 -14.47
C PRO A 269 -16.39 3.68 -14.78
N LEU A 270 -16.24 2.52 -14.15
CA LEU A 270 -15.10 1.62 -14.30
C LEU A 270 -15.56 0.25 -14.80
N TRP A 271 -14.62 -0.52 -15.33
CA TRP A 271 -14.85 -1.93 -15.71
C TRP A 271 -14.89 -2.84 -14.48
N HIS A 272 -14.11 -2.53 -13.46
CA HIS A 272 -14.18 -3.19 -12.16
C HIS A 272 -14.03 -2.13 -11.07
N PHE A 273 -14.60 -2.37 -9.90
CA PHE A 273 -14.67 -1.36 -8.84
C PHE A 273 -13.29 -1.02 -8.26
N ALA A 274 -12.36 -1.98 -8.31
CA ALA A 274 -10.97 -1.82 -7.96
C ALA A 274 -10.12 -2.78 -8.78
N TYR A 275 -8.95 -2.37 -9.22
CA TYR A 275 -8.01 -3.27 -9.91
C TYR A 275 -6.60 -2.68 -9.90
N ALA A 276 -5.61 -3.56 -10.00
CA ALA A 276 -4.21 -3.20 -10.02
C ALA A 276 -3.49 -3.80 -11.24
N PHE A 277 -2.79 -2.95 -11.97
CA PHE A 277 -1.83 -3.32 -12.99
C PHE A 277 -0.64 -2.38 -12.86
N LYS A 278 0.57 -2.93 -12.67
CA LYS A 278 1.78 -2.10 -12.56
C LYS A 278 1.81 -1.07 -13.71
N PRO A 279 2.05 0.22 -13.44
CA PRO A 279 2.48 0.79 -12.17
C PRO A 279 1.34 1.48 -11.37
N ARG A 280 0.08 1.02 -11.48
CA ARG A 280 -1.06 1.67 -10.82
C ARG A 280 -2.12 0.75 -10.20
N VAL A 281 -2.81 1.32 -9.22
CA VAL A 281 -4.10 0.88 -8.71
C VAL A 281 -5.17 1.86 -9.18
N VAL A 282 -6.35 1.36 -9.52
CA VAL A 282 -7.55 2.17 -9.79
C VAL A 282 -8.63 1.77 -8.79
N LEU A 283 -9.25 2.77 -8.18
CA LEU A 283 -10.30 2.63 -7.19
C LEU A 283 -11.52 3.46 -7.58
N GLY A 284 -12.67 2.84 -7.71
CA GLY A 284 -13.97 3.51 -7.79
C GLY A 284 -14.41 3.94 -6.39
N TYR A 285 -14.83 5.19 -6.23
CA TYR A 285 -15.17 5.73 -4.90
C TYR A 285 -16.26 4.94 -4.16
N ASP A 286 -17.29 4.52 -4.88
CA ASP A 286 -18.44 3.80 -4.30
C ASP A 286 -18.15 2.32 -4.04
N MET A 287 -17.02 1.81 -4.55
CA MET A 287 -16.54 0.43 -4.36
C MET A 287 -17.62 -0.64 -4.60
N ASP A 288 -18.47 -0.47 -5.62
CA ASP A 288 -19.50 -1.45 -6.02
C ASP A 288 -20.30 -2.05 -4.83
N GLY A 289 -20.73 -1.18 -3.91
CA GLY A 289 -21.55 -1.57 -2.77
C GLY A 289 -20.77 -2.13 -1.56
N TRP A 290 -19.46 -2.34 -1.65
CA TRP A 290 -18.59 -2.52 -0.46
C TRP A 290 -18.60 -1.25 0.40
N GLY A 291 -18.71 -0.08 -0.26
CA GLY A 291 -18.78 1.22 0.37
C GLY A 291 -17.42 1.76 0.79
N ILE A 292 -17.35 3.09 0.94
CA ILE A 292 -16.10 3.82 1.22
C ILE A 292 -15.39 3.36 2.51
N GLY A 293 -16.10 2.76 3.46
CA GLY A 293 -15.52 2.25 4.71
C GLY A 293 -14.63 1.01 4.54
N ASP A 294 -14.66 0.34 3.39
CA ASP A 294 -13.80 -0.81 3.04
C ASP A 294 -12.65 -0.44 2.09
N MET A 295 -12.55 0.83 1.66
CA MET A 295 -11.48 1.30 0.78
C MET A 295 -10.09 1.03 1.35
N ASP A 296 -9.91 1.05 2.68
CA ASP A 296 -8.64 0.70 3.32
C ASP A 296 -8.17 -0.73 2.98
N ARG A 297 -9.04 -1.72 3.11
CA ARG A 297 -8.70 -3.12 2.80
C ARG A 297 -8.53 -3.36 1.33
N VAL A 298 -9.40 -2.79 0.50
CA VAL A 298 -9.27 -2.86 -0.96
C VAL A 298 -7.93 -2.25 -1.37
N THR A 299 -7.58 -1.08 -0.85
CA THR A 299 -6.27 -0.46 -1.12
C THR A 299 -5.11 -1.38 -0.72
N ALA A 300 -5.18 -2.02 0.45
CA ALA A 300 -4.13 -2.95 0.88
C ALA A 300 -4.04 -4.20 -0.01
N HIS A 301 -5.18 -4.77 -0.41
CA HIS A 301 -5.28 -5.89 -1.35
C HIS A 301 -4.68 -5.53 -2.72
N GLU A 302 -5.17 -4.46 -3.35
CA GLU A 302 -4.70 -4.02 -4.67
C GLU A 302 -3.22 -3.61 -4.66
N THR A 303 -2.74 -3.05 -3.54
CA THR A 303 -1.31 -2.75 -3.39
C THR A 303 -0.48 -4.03 -3.37
N CYS A 304 -0.98 -5.16 -2.85
CA CYS A 304 -0.23 -6.42 -2.90
C CYS A 304 -0.02 -6.90 -4.35
N HIS A 305 -1.00 -6.71 -5.24
CA HIS A 305 -0.83 -6.97 -6.67
C HIS A 305 0.23 -6.09 -7.33
N ILE A 306 0.34 -4.81 -6.95
CA ILE A 306 1.43 -3.94 -7.41
C ILE A 306 2.79 -4.57 -7.10
N PHE A 307 2.93 -5.28 -5.98
CA PHE A 307 4.16 -5.96 -5.60
C PHE A 307 4.19 -7.45 -5.95
N GLY A 308 3.30 -7.86 -6.88
CA GLY A 308 3.33 -9.17 -7.52
C GLY A 308 2.65 -10.30 -6.76
N ALA A 309 1.85 -10.02 -5.71
CA ALA A 309 0.97 -11.03 -5.14
C ALA A 309 -0.19 -11.36 -6.09
N ALA A 310 -0.70 -12.59 -6.02
CA ALA A 310 -1.85 -13.03 -6.80
C ALA A 310 -3.10 -13.16 -5.94
N ASP A 311 -4.25 -13.18 -6.59
CA ASP A 311 -5.51 -13.54 -5.95
C ASP A 311 -5.52 -14.99 -5.50
N GLU A 312 -6.15 -15.24 -4.36
CA GLU A 312 -6.23 -16.54 -3.70
C GLU A 312 -7.67 -17.08 -3.64
N TYR A 313 -8.68 -16.27 -4.02
CA TYR A 313 -10.10 -16.67 -3.97
C TYR A 313 -10.54 -17.44 -5.21
N ALA A 314 -11.52 -18.33 -5.07
CA ALA A 314 -11.94 -19.27 -6.11
C ALA A 314 -12.37 -18.59 -7.43
N GLU A 315 -13.11 -17.47 -7.35
CA GLU A 315 -13.64 -16.77 -8.52
C GLU A 315 -12.55 -16.12 -9.39
N SER A 316 -11.38 -15.81 -8.82
CA SER A 316 -10.19 -15.36 -9.56
C SER A 316 -9.61 -16.43 -10.50
N LYS A 317 -10.04 -17.69 -10.35
CA LYS A 317 -9.46 -18.87 -11.01
C LYS A 317 -7.99 -19.07 -10.64
N CYS A 318 -7.65 -18.82 -9.38
CA CYS A 318 -6.30 -19.03 -8.84
C CYS A 318 -5.78 -20.46 -9.12
N ASP A 319 -4.46 -20.62 -9.21
CA ASP A 319 -3.80 -21.92 -9.41
C ASP A 319 -2.56 -22.04 -8.51
N CYS A 320 -2.49 -23.13 -7.74
CA CYS A 320 -1.38 -23.43 -6.84
C CYS A 320 -0.05 -23.70 -7.54
N ARG A 321 -0.05 -23.90 -8.87
CA ARG A 321 1.16 -24.13 -9.67
C ARG A 321 1.72 -22.84 -10.27
N GLU A 322 0.90 -21.80 -10.37
CA GLU A 322 1.36 -20.50 -10.85
C GLU A 322 2.26 -19.83 -9.81
N ARG A 323 3.29 -19.13 -10.30
CA ARG A 323 4.35 -18.53 -9.50
C ARG A 323 4.30 -17.02 -9.60
N PHE A 324 4.45 -16.36 -8.47
CA PHE A 324 4.20 -14.94 -8.33
C PHE A 324 5.28 -14.25 -7.50
N GLY A 325 5.29 -12.92 -7.59
CA GLY A 325 6.26 -12.04 -6.94
C GLY A 325 7.69 -12.17 -7.47
N PHE A 326 8.58 -11.35 -6.92
CA PHE A 326 10.01 -11.38 -7.23
C PHE A 326 10.64 -12.77 -6.98
N LEU A 327 10.19 -13.45 -5.92
CA LEU A 327 10.72 -14.74 -5.49
C LEU A 327 10.13 -15.95 -6.21
N GLN A 328 9.20 -15.74 -7.15
CA GLN A 328 8.59 -16.78 -7.98
C GLN A 328 8.01 -17.94 -7.14
N VAL A 329 7.22 -17.58 -6.14
CA VAL A 329 6.62 -18.53 -5.17
C VAL A 329 5.25 -18.95 -5.65
N GLU A 330 4.97 -20.25 -5.49
CA GLU A 330 3.67 -20.84 -5.81
C GLU A 330 2.52 -20.19 -5.02
N ASN A 331 1.35 -20.07 -5.62
CA ASN A 331 0.15 -19.57 -4.94
C ASN A 331 -0.54 -20.66 -4.10
N GLY A 332 0.17 -21.18 -3.09
CA GLY A 332 -0.26 -22.34 -2.32
C GLY A 332 -1.42 -22.11 -1.33
N ASN A 333 -1.96 -20.89 -1.23
CA ASN A 333 -3.19 -20.61 -0.47
C ASN A 333 -4.45 -20.51 -1.35
N CYS A 334 -4.34 -20.75 -2.66
CA CYS A 334 -5.46 -20.72 -3.57
C CYS A 334 -6.61 -21.65 -3.14
N GLU A 335 -7.82 -21.12 -3.03
CA GLU A 335 -9.04 -21.85 -2.60
C GLU A 335 -9.39 -23.07 -3.46
N LEU A 336 -8.99 -23.09 -4.73
CA LEU A 336 -9.31 -24.18 -5.67
C LEU A 336 -8.48 -25.44 -5.48
N CYS A 337 -7.30 -25.34 -4.84
CA CYS A 337 -6.32 -26.43 -4.84
C CYS A 337 -5.48 -26.55 -3.57
N ALA A 338 -5.49 -25.54 -2.68
CA ALA A 338 -4.73 -25.59 -1.45
C ALA A 338 -5.26 -26.75 -0.57
N PRO A 339 -4.39 -27.65 -0.07
CA PRO A 339 -4.80 -28.70 0.86
C PRO A 339 -5.42 -28.15 2.14
N THR A 340 -5.00 -26.94 2.54
CA THR A 340 -5.58 -26.18 3.66
C THR A 340 -5.49 -24.70 3.31
N HIS A 341 -6.65 -24.10 3.03
CA HIS A 341 -6.78 -22.67 2.85
C HIS A 341 -6.78 -21.96 4.21
N VAL A 342 -6.10 -20.82 4.32
CA VAL A 342 -6.07 -19.97 5.51
C VAL A 342 -6.50 -18.54 5.17
N PRO A 343 -7.06 -17.78 6.13
CA PRO A 343 -7.44 -16.39 5.89
C PRO A 343 -6.27 -15.54 5.38
N CYS A 344 -6.49 -14.82 4.29
CA CYS A 344 -5.53 -13.92 3.68
C CYS A 344 -6.24 -12.74 3.01
N ILE A 345 -5.62 -11.57 3.03
CA ILE A 345 -6.14 -10.38 2.36
C ILE A 345 -6.21 -10.57 0.84
N MET A 346 -5.44 -11.49 0.26
CA MET A 346 -5.52 -11.83 -1.17
C MET A 346 -6.69 -12.76 -1.53
N SER A 347 -7.48 -13.21 -0.55
CA SER A 347 -8.62 -14.09 -0.78
C SER A 347 -9.92 -13.52 -0.19
N HIS A 348 -9.89 -13.00 1.03
CA HIS A 348 -11.07 -12.45 1.69
C HIS A 348 -10.84 -11.01 2.16
N ASN A 349 -11.93 -10.26 2.31
CA ASN A 349 -12.00 -8.96 2.97
C ASN A 349 -11.74 -9.14 4.49
N THR A 350 -10.49 -9.41 4.85
CA THR A 350 -10.03 -9.68 6.20
C THR A 350 -8.65 -9.07 6.46
N TRP A 351 -8.36 -8.77 7.72
CA TRP A 351 -7.05 -8.26 8.16
C TRP A 351 -6.08 -9.40 8.48
N ALA A 352 -5.84 -10.28 7.50
CA ALA A 352 -4.93 -11.41 7.62
C ALA A 352 -3.97 -11.47 6.43
N MET A 353 -2.80 -12.07 6.62
CA MET A 353 -1.81 -12.26 5.56
C MET A 353 -1.24 -13.67 5.68
N CYS A 354 -1.36 -14.48 4.63
CA CYS A 354 -0.80 -15.83 4.61
C CYS A 354 0.70 -15.80 4.25
N GLU A 355 1.42 -16.89 4.54
CA GLU A 355 2.86 -16.99 4.24
C GLU A 355 3.18 -16.95 2.73
N TYR A 356 2.25 -17.37 1.86
CA TYR A 356 2.45 -17.32 0.41
C TYR A 356 2.44 -15.87 -0.09
N THR A 357 1.43 -15.09 0.27
CA THR A 357 1.40 -13.66 -0.04
C THR A 357 2.62 -12.94 0.56
N ARG A 358 3.01 -13.23 1.82
CA ARG A 358 4.24 -12.68 2.42
C ARG A 358 5.46 -12.94 1.54
N ALA A 359 5.59 -14.16 1.01
CA ALA A 359 6.69 -14.51 0.11
C ALA A 359 6.57 -13.85 -1.27
N HIS A 360 5.37 -13.67 -1.83
CA HIS A 360 5.16 -12.92 -3.08
C HIS A 360 5.62 -11.46 -2.94
N LEU A 361 5.33 -10.84 -1.78
CA LEU A 361 5.77 -9.47 -1.44
C LEU A 361 7.28 -9.36 -1.18
N GLY A 362 8.01 -10.49 -1.16
CA GLY A 362 9.45 -10.53 -0.93
C GLY A 362 9.88 -10.67 0.52
N TRP A 363 8.96 -10.95 1.46
CA TRP A 363 9.23 -11.03 2.90
C TRP A 363 9.67 -12.42 3.38
N ARG A 364 10.33 -13.18 2.51
CA ARG A 364 10.88 -14.49 2.88
C ARG A 364 12.35 -14.33 3.26
N ASP A 365 12.73 -14.92 4.38
CA ASP A 365 14.11 -15.07 4.85
C ASP A 365 14.39 -16.58 4.91
N SER A 366 14.99 -17.11 3.83
CA SER A 366 15.14 -18.55 3.65
C SER A 366 16.27 -19.16 4.48
N ASN A 367 17.26 -18.37 4.93
CA ASN A 367 18.43 -18.86 5.68
C ASN A 367 18.40 -18.46 7.16
N GLY A 368 17.44 -17.61 7.57
CA GLY A 368 17.19 -17.20 8.94
C GLY A 368 18.22 -16.21 9.48
N ASP A 369 18.94 -15.49 8.62
CA ASP A 369 19.96 -14.52 9.03
C ASP A 369 19.39 -13.12 9.36
N GLY A 370 18.09 -12.94 9.15
CA GLY A 370 17.38 -11.69 9.41
C GLY A 370 17.32 -10.74 8.22
N ILE A 371 17.85 -11.12 7.05
CA ILE A 371 17.80 -10.36 5.79
C ILE A 371 16.82 -11.08 4.84
N PHE A 372 15.91 -10.33 4.22
CA PHE A 372 14.99 -10.93 3.25
C PHE A 372 15.69 -11.32 1.95
N ASP A 373 15.26 -12.43 1.35
CA ASP A 373 15.80 -13.02 0.12
C ASP A 373 16.02 -12.01 -1.02
N PRO A 374 15.16 -10.99 -1.28
CA PRO A 374 15.43 -10.00 -2.33
C PRO A 374 16.63 -9.07 -2.03
N LEU A 375 16.98 -8.90 -0.75
CA LEU A 375 18.10 -8.09 -0.28
C LEU A 375 19.34 -8.94 0.05
N ASP A 376 19.16 -10.23 0.28
CA ASP A 376 20.24 -11.15 0.62
C ASP A 376 21.02 -11.56 -0.63
N ARG A 377 22.33 -11.24 -0.62
CA ARG A 377 23.27 -11.59 -1.70
C ARG A 377 24.02 -12.89 -1.41
N GLN A 378 23.85 -13.47 -0.22
CA GLN A 378 24.48 -14.73 0.13
C GLN A 378 23.77 -15.88 -0.60
N PRO A 379 24.52 -16.86 -1.12
CA PRO A 379 23.90 -18.06 -1.62
C PRO A 379 23.12 -18.72 -0.49
N ILE A 380 21.93 -19.27 -0.79
CA ILE A 380 21.14 -20.08 0.14
C ILE A 380 21.98 -21.33 0.48
N VAL A 381 22.86 -21.22 1.47
CA VAL A 381 23.54 -22.36 2.05
C VAL A 381 22.50 -23.01 2.95
N ARG A 382 21.73 -23.97 2.39
CA ARG A 382 20.95 -24.87 3.23
C ARG A 382 21.90 -25.40 4.30
N ARG A 383 21.67 -25.05 5.56
CA ARG A 383 22.45 -25.61 6.66
C ARG A 383 22.40 -27.13 6.48
N PRO A 384 23.55 -27.80 6.35
CA PRO A 384 23.53 -29.24 6.16
C PRO A 384 22.79 -29.88 7.33
N TRP A 385 21.97 -30.89 7.05
CA TRP A 385 21.15 -31.58 8.04
C TRP A 385 21.93 -32.02 9.29
N TRP A 386 23.25 -32.26 9.15
CA TRP A 386 24.12 -32.63 10.24
C TRP A 386 24.41 -31.49 11.23
N ILE A 387 24.36 -30.21 10.81
CA ILE A 387 24.46 -29.06 11.72
C ILE A 387 23.20 -28.96 12.60
N GLU A 388 22.02 -29.04 12.00
CA GLU A 388 20.75 -29.05 12.75
C GLU A 388 20.65 -30.26 13.68
N PHE A 389 21.11 -31.42 13.22
CA PHE A 389 21.20 -32.62 14.05
C PHE A 389 22.14 -32.41 15.24
N LEU A 390 23.31 -31.81 15.04
CA LEU A 390 24.28 -31.54 16.13
C LEU A 390 23.74 -30.52 17.14
N GLU A 391 22.99 -29.51 16.71
CA GLU A 391 22.36 -28.54 17.61
C GLU A 391 21.21 -29.18 18.41
N ARG A 392 20.36 -29.99 17.76
CA ARG A 392 19.33 -30.78 18.45
C ARG A 392 19.93 -31.79 19.42
N LEU A 393 21.02 -32.44 19.04
CA LEU A 393 21.76 -33.37 19.90
C LEU A 393 22.39 -32.62 21.08
N ARG A 394 22.98 -31.44 20.87
CA ARG A 394 23.53 -30.59 21.95
C ARG A 394 22.45 -30.12 22.91
N ALA A 395 21.30 -29.70 22.40
CA ALA A 395 20.15 -29.32 23.22
C ALA A 395 19.61 -30.50 24.03
N TRP A 396 19.53 -31.69 23.41
CA TRP A 396 19.13 -32.92 24.09
C TRP A 396 20.15 -33.36 25.16
N LEU A 397 21.44 -33.12 24.93
CA LEU A 397 22.53 -33.41 25.87
C LEU A 397 22.73 -32.31 26.93
N GLY A 398 21.95 -31.22 26.92
CA GLY A 398 22.07 -30.13 27.89
C GLY A 398 23.38 -29.34 27.80
N LEU A 399 24.03 -29.33 26.63
CA LEU A 399 25.28 -28.61 26.41
C LEU A 399 24.98 -27.18 25.95
N SER A 400 25.26 -26.20 26.82
CA SER A 400 25.15 -24.77 26.49
C SER A 400 26.06 -24.37 25.33
N PRO A 401 25.71 -23.33 24.54
CA PRO A 401 26.56 -22.85 23.45
C PRO A 401 27.91 -22.41 24.03
N ALA A 402 29.01 -22.88 23.44
CA ALA A 402 30.30 -22.25 23.67
C ALA A 402 30.19 -20.81 23.20
N ARG A 403 30.37 -19.85 24.11
CA ARG A 403 30.60 -18.45 23.75
C ARG A 403 31.89 -18.42 22.94
N GLY A 404 31.75 -18.29 21.62
CA GLY A 404 32.87 -18.23 20.70
C GLY A 404 33.47 -16.83 20.64
N LEU A 405 34.81 -16.81 20.65
CA LEU A 405 35.72 -15.73 20.24
C LEU A 405 35.43 -15.20 18.84
#